data_AF-A0A851HL36-F1
#
_entry.id   AF-A0A851HL36-F1
#
_cell.length_a   1.000
_cell.length_b   1.000
_cell.length_c   1.000
_cell.angle_alpha   90.00
_cell.angle_beta   90.00
_cell.angle_gamma   90.00
#
_symmetry.space_group_name_H-M   'P 1'
#
loop_
_entity.id
_entity.type
_entity.pdbx_description
1 polymer ?
#
loop_
_entity_poly.entity_id
_entity_poly.type
_entity_poly.pdbx_seq_one_letter_code
_entity_poly.pdbx_strand_id
1 'polypeptide(L)'
;MKFLIDENEFKPLIDPLRMILPHYEFHHVYDLNLGGTLDLPLFSWMKDNRYTAIITQDGAQLDNRDERQALIESGTHWIGRKQLKNLAGMRLVSTAVATYVAAFPHILEELEQAIEPMLLRVMNVQAGKQERVKASPLRA
;
A
#
# COMPACT_ATOMS: atom_id res chain seq x y z
N MET A 1 0.31 -10.26 10.68
CA MET A 1 1.25 -9.80 9.62
C MET A 1 1.62 -8.34 9.90
N LYS A 2 2.82 -7.89 9.48
CA LYS A 2 3.25 -6.49 9.61
C LYS A 2 3.50 -5.88 8.24
N PHE A 3 2.90 -4.73 7.99
CA PHE A 3 2.97 -4.00 6.73
C PHE A 3 3.82 -2.74 6.91
N LEU A 4 4.77 -2.55 6.01
CA LEU A 4 5.57 -1.34 5.92
C LEU A 4 5.03 -0.48 4.77
N ILE A 5 4.74 0.79 5.04
CA ILE A 5 4.31 1.76 4.04
C ILE A 5 5.53 2.58 3.66
N ASP A 6 5.85 2.52 2.38
CA ASP A 6 7.00 3.16 1.76
C ASP A 6 6.87 4.69 1.71
N GLU A 7 7.98 5.40 1.53
CA GLU A 7 8.02 6.87 1.56
C GLU A 7 7.27 7.54 0.43
N ASN A 8 7.12 6.84 -0.70
CA ASN A 8 6.36 7.30 -1.85
C ASN A 8 4.84 7.09 -1.71
N GLU A 9 4.38 6.56 -0.57
CA GLU A 9 2.99 6.30 -0.29
C GLU A 9 2.49 7.16 0.88
N PHE A 10 1.17 7.27 1.03
CA PHE A 10 0.59 8.24 1.96
C PHE A 10 0.53 7.73 3.41
N LYS A 11 1.21 8.42 4.34
CA LYS A 11 1.06 8.17 5.80
C LYS A 11 -0.40 8.14 6.30
N PRO A 12 -1.33 8.99 5.82
CA PRO A 12 -2.76 8.91 6.17
C PRO A 12 -3.46 7.58 5.90
N LEU A 13 -2.83 6.63 5.20
CA LEU A 13 -3.37 5.26 5.04
C LEU A 13 -3.42 4.48 6.36
N ILE A 14 -2.54 4.78 7.30
CA ILE A 14 -2.34 3.97 8.52
C ILE A 14 -3.58 3.95 9.40
N ASP A 15 -4.12 5.10 9.74
CA ASP A 15 -5.20 5.17 10.75
C ASP A 15 -6.48 4.47 10.28
N PRO A 16 -6.96 4.67 9.03
CA PRO A 16 -8.09 3.90 8.51
C PRO A 16 -7.83 2.40 8.49
N LEU A 17 -6.63 1.96 8.06
CA LEU A 17 -6.30 0.54 8.00
C LEU A 17 -6.24 -0.08 9.41
N ARG A 18 -5.59 0.57 10.38
CA ARG A 18 -5.58 0.11 11.78
C ARG A 18 -6.98 0.04 12.39
N MET A 19 -7.86 0.99 12.03
CA MET A 19 -9.23 1.01 12.51
C MET A 19 -10.03 -0.21 12.03
N ILE A 20 -9.88 -0.61 10.75
CA ILE A 20 -10.63 -1.73 10.18
C ILE A 20 -9.93 -3.09 10.34
N LEU A 21 -8.61 -3.09 10.55
CA LEU A 21 -7.76 -4.28 10.64
C LEU A 21 -6.91 -4.26 11.92
N PRO A 22 -7.54 -4.29 13.11
CA PRO A 22 -6.85 -4.07 14.38
C PRO A 22 -5.84 -5.17 14.75
N HIS A 23 -5.92 -6.34 14.12
CA HIS A 23 -5.01 -7.46 14.35
C HIS A 23 -3.73 -7.41 13.48
N TYR A 24 -3.63 -6.43 12.58
CA TYR A 24 -2.49 -6.24 11.70
C TYR A 24 -1.73 -4.98 12.07
N GLU A 25 -0.41 -5.01 11.93
CA GLU A 25 0.45 -3.86 12.22
C GLU A 25 0.76 -3.10 10.94
N PHE A 26 0.58 -1.78 10.96
CA PHE A 26 0.90 -0.87 9.86
C PHE A 26 1.86 0.19 10.36
N HIS A 27 2.99 0.38 9.69
CA HIS A 27 3.96 1.42 10.02
C HIS A 27 4.44 2.14 8.77
N HIS A 28 4.65 3.45 8.87
CA HIS A 28 5.31 4.21 7.81
C HIS A 28 6.83 4.16 8.00
N VAL A 29 7.62 4.14 6.93
CA VAL A 29 9.09 4.21 7.01
C VAL A 29 9.58 5.38 7.86
N TYR A 30 8.94 6.54 7.76
CA TYR A 30 9.28 7.73 8.57
C TYR A 30 9.01 7.56 10.07
N ASP A 31 8.03 6.75 10.49
CA ASP A 31 7.79 6.48 11.92
C ASP A 31 8.87 5.58 12.54
N LEU A 32 9.63 4.90 11.68
CA LEU A 32 10.68 3.97 12.05
C LEU A 32 12.09 4.54 11.78
N ASN A 33 12.18 5.81 11.38
CA ASN A 33 13.42 6.47 10.94
C ASN A 33 14.12 5.76 9.76
N LEU A 34 13.35 5.16 8.86
CA LEU A 34 13.84 4.44 7.66
C LEU A 34 13.71 5.25 6.37
N GLY A 35 13.29 6.52 6.43
CA GLY A 35 13.18 7.37 5.25
C GLY A 35 14.50 7.50 4.49
N GLY A 36 14.46 7.45 3.16
CA GLY A 36 15.63 7.47 2.28
C GLY A 36 16.51 6.21 2.31
N THR A 37 16.09 5.15 3.00
CA THR A 37 16.80 3.85 2.95
C THR A 37 16.61 3.24 1.57
N LEU A 38 17.71 2.79 0.94
CA LEU A 38 17.64 2.09 -0.34
C LEU A 38 16.88 0.76 -0.21
N ASP A 39 16.33 0.26 -1.30
CA ASP A 39 15.45 -0.91 -1.31
C ASP A 39 16.12 -2.19 -0.78
N LEU A 40 17.35 -2.50 -1.22
CA LEU A 40 18.05 -3.71 -0.76
C LEU A 40 18.25 -3.75 0.77
N PRO A 41 18.83 -2.71 1.42
CA PRO A 41 18.91 -2.69 2.88
C PRO A 41 17.53 -2.60 3.55
N LEU A 42 16.54 -1.95 2.93
CA LEU A 42 15.17 -1.90 3.45
C LEU A 42 14.54 -3.29 3.53
N PHE A 43 14.65 -4.10 2.47
CA PHE A 43 14.10 -5.47 2.45
C PHE A 43 14.83 -6.40 3.42
N SER A 44 16.14 -6.24 3.58
CA SER A 44 16.89 -6.95 4.64
C SER A 44 16.37 -6.56 6.02
N TRP A 45 16.22 -5.27 6.29
CA TRP A 45 15.69 -4.77 7.57
C TRP A 45 14.27 -5.27 7.83
N MET A 46 13.42 -5.29 6.81
CA MET A 46 12.06 -5.81 6.88
C MET A 46 12.04 -7.29 7.30
N LYS A 47 12.88 -8.12 6.67
CA LYS A 47 13.05 -9.53 7.03
C LYS A 47 13.45 -9.69 8.49
N ASP A 48 14.49 -8.98 8.92
CA ASP A 48 15.02 -9.06 10.29
C ASP A 48 13.99 -8.61 11.35
N ASN A 49 13.11 -7.67 10.97
CA ASN A 49 12.06 -7.13 11.84
C ASN A 49 10.67 -7.76 11.61
N ARG A 50 10.61 -8.86 10.85
CA ARG A 50 9.40 -9.65 10.57
C ARG A 50 8.26 -8.84 9.92
N TYR A 51 8.62 -7.89 9.08
CA TYR A 51 7.68 -7.27 8.13
C TYR A 51 7.46 -8.21 6.97
N THR A 52 6.19 -8.47 6.67
CA THR A 52 5.79 -9.47 5.69
C THR A 52 5.43 -8.84 4.35
N ALA A 53 5.11 -7.54 4.32
CA ALA A 53 4.72 -6.87 3.10
C ALA A 53 5.13 -5.39 3.08
N ILE A 54 5.44 -4.90 1.88
CA ILE A 54 5.63 -3.48 1.59
C ILE A 54 4.44 -2.94 0.79
N ILE A 55 3.97 -1.74 1.14
CA ILE A 55 2.98 -0.96 0.40
C ILE A 55 3.72 0.21 -0.26
N THR A 56 3.79 0.23 -1.58
CA THR A 56 4.61 1.18 -2.34
C THR A 56 3.97 1.59 -3.67
N GLN A 57 4.40 2.74 -4.19
CA GLN A 57 4.12 3.15 -5.56
C GLN A 57 5.27 2.81 -6.53
N ASP A 58 6.39 2.26 -6.03
CA ASP A 58 7.57 2.01 -6.84
C ASP A 58 7.46 0.70 -7.62
N GLY A 59 7.01 0.82 -8.86
CA GLY A 59 7.00 -0.30 -9.79
C GLY A 59 8.39 -0.69 -10.31
N ALA A 60 9.39 0.18 -10.21
CA ALA A 60 10.73 -0.08 -10.74
C ALA A 60 11.47 -1.18 -9.95
N GLN A 61 11.10 -1.38 -8.68
CA GLN A 61 11.55 -2.50 -7.85
C GLN A 61 11.31 -3.88 -8.48
N LEU A 62 10.30 -3.99 -9.35
CA LEU A 62 9.95 -5.23 -10.03
C LEU A 62 10.73 -5.44 -11.34
N ASP A 63 11.17 -4.33 -11.95
CA ASP A 63 11.96 -4.31 -13.18
C ASP A 63 13.45 -4.46 -12.89
N ASN A 64 13.91 -3.93 -11.74
CA ASN A 64 15.26 -4.13 -11.22
C ASN A 64 15.41 -5.58 -10.72
N ARG A 65 16.38 -6.30 -11.31
CA ARG A 65 16.62 -7.72 -10.99
C ARG A 65 17.04 -7.91 -9.53
N ASP A 66 17.89 -7.04 -9.00
CA ASP A 66 18.47 -7.21 -7.66
C ASP A 66 17.42 -6.93 -6.58
N GLU A 67 16.61 -5.88 -6.76
CA GLU A 67 15.51 -5.53 -5.86
C GLU A 67 14.40 -6.60 -5.90
N ARG A 68 14.03 -7.07 -7.09
CA ARG A 68 13.07 -8.18 -7.22
C ARG A 68 13.57 -9.44 -6.54
N GLN A 69 14.84 -9.78 -6.70
CA GLN A 69 15.44 -10.95 -6.06
C GLN A 69 15.44 -10.77 -4.52
N ALA A 70 15.75 -9.58 -4.03
CA ALA A 70 15.71 -9.27 -2.60
C ALA A 70 14.30 -9.36 -2.00
N LEU A 71 13.25 -8.96 -2.74
CA LEU A 71 11.85 -9.20 -2.33
C LEU A 71 11.55 -10.70 -2.16
N ILE A 72 11.99 -11.52 -3.12
CA ILE A 72 11.81 -12.98 -3.08
C ILE A 72 12.57 -13.59 -1.88
N GLU A 73 13.84 -13.23 -1.70
CA GLU A 73 14.71 -13.77 -0.64
C GLU A 73 14.35 -13.30 0.78
N SER A 74 13.75 -12.11 0.88
CA SER A 74 13.23 -11.58 2.14
C SER A 74 11.87 -12.18 2.52
N GLY A 75 11.18 -12.83 1.58
CA GLY A 75 9.82 -13.30 1.82
C GLY A 75 8.79 -12.17 1.77
N THR A 76 9.13 -11.01 1.20
CA THR A 76 8.32 -9.79 1.29
C THR A 76 7.29 -9.74 0.17
N HIS A 77 6.00 -9.68 0.52
CA HIS A 77 4.94 -9.40 -0.45
C HIS A 77 5.00 -7.93 -0.91
N TRP A 78 4.90 -7.72 -2.22
CA TRP A 78 4.85 -6.41 -2.84
C TRP A 78 3.40 -6.02 -3.09
N ILE A 79 2.93 -4.92 -2.49
CA ILE A 79 1.59 -4.39 -2.67
C ILE A 79 1.73 -2.98 -3.24
N GLY A 80 1.19 -2.73 -4.42
CA GLY A 80 1.33 -1.41 -5.00
C GLY A 80 0.27 -1.02 -6.00
N ARG A 81 0.08 0.29 -6.13
CA ARG A 81 -0.88 0.91 -7.04
C ARG A 81 -0.18 1.92 -7.93
N LYS A 82 -0.78 2.19 -9.10
CA LYS A 82 -0.38 3.35 -9.91
C LYS A 82 -1.03 4.61 -9.36
N GLN A 83 -0.25 5.67 -9.13
CA GLN A 83 -0.82 6.98 -8.83
C GLN A 83 -1.63 7.53 -10.02
N LEU A 84 -2.82 8.05 -9.73
CA LEU A 84 -3.66 8.73 -10.71
C LEU A 84 -3.10 10.12 -11.02
N LYS A 85 -2.58 10.31 -12.23
CA LYS A 85 -1.89 11.54 -12.66
C LYS A 85 -2.78 12.79 -12.71
N ASN A 86 -4.09 12.63 -12.81
CA ASN A 86 -5.06 13.71 -12.91
C ASN A 86 -5.63 14.17 -11.55
N LEU A 87 -5.19 13.56 -10.45
CA LEU A 87 -5.62 13.93 -9.10
C LEU A 87 -4.51 14.65 -8.35
N ALA A 88 -4.90 15.60 -7.50
CA ALA A 88 -4.00 16.35 -6.64
C ALA A 88 -4.66 16.69 -5.31
N GLY A 89 -3.82 17.03 -4.32
CA GLY A 89 -4.25 17.44 -2.98
C GLY A 89 -5.17 16.41 -2.32
N MET A 90 -6.25 16.89 -1.70
CA MET A 90 -7.19 16.06 -0.96
C MET A 90 -7.79 14.92 -1.80
N ARG A 91 -8.07 15.15 -3.09
CA ARG A 91 -8.64 14.12 -3.97
C ARG A 91 -7.68 12.96 -4.21
N LEU A 92 -6.39 13.25 -4.33
CA LEU A 92 -5.37 12.22 -4.50
C LEU A 92 -5.26 11.36 -3.24
N VAL A 93 -5.11 12.00 -2.07
CA VAL A 93 -4.96 11.30 -0.79
C VAL A 93 -6.21 10.50 -0.44
N SER A 94 -7.41 11.09 -0.55
CA SER A 94 -8.65 10.38 -0.22
C SER A 94 -8.93 9.20 -1.16
N THR A 95 -8.56 9.32 -2.44
CA THR A 95 -8.65 8.21 -3.39
C THR A 95 -7.69 7.09 -3.04
N ALA A 96 -6.45 7.40 -2.66
CA ALA A 96 -5.48 6.40 -2.23
C ALA A 96 -5.95 5.65 -0.97
N VAL A 97 -6.42 6.39 0.05
CA VAL A 97 -7.02 5.82 1.26
C VAL A 97 -8.18 4.90 0.93
N ALA A 98 -9.16 5.40 0.16
CA ALA A 98 -10.32 4.60 -0.24
C ALA A 98 -9.91 3.35 -1.05
N THR A 99 -8.89 3.47 -1.89
CA THR A 99 -8.35 2.37 -2.69
C THR A 99 -7.81 1.25 -1.80
N TYR A 100 -6.89 1.56 -0.88
CA TYR A 100 -6.35 0.52 0.00
C TYR A 100 -7.39 -0.04 0.95
N VAL A 101 -8.21 0.81 1.58
CA VAL A 101 -9.25 0.34 2.51
C VAL A 101 -10.22 -0.62 1.81
N ALA A 102 -10.61 -0.33 0.56
CA ALA A 102 -11.49 -1.22 -0.21
C ALA A 102 -10.78 -2.49 -0.69
N ALA A 103 -9.49 -2.43 -1.00
CA ALA A 103 -8.74 -3.57 -1.51
C ALA A 103 -8.25 -4.52 -0.41
N PHE A 104 -8.08 -4.04 0.82
CA PHE A 104 -7.40 -4.79 1.87
C PHE A 104 -8.04 -6.13 2.24
N PRO A 105 -9.37 -6.28 2.31
CA PRO A 105 -9.98 -7.60 2.52
C PRO A 105 -9.52 -8.63 1.48
N HIS A 106 -9.46 -8.24 0.20
CA HIS A 106 -9.00 -9.11 -0.89
C HIS A 106 -7.49 -9.35 -0.84
N ILE A 107 -6.71 -8.32 -0.47
CA ILE A 107 -5.26 -8.48 -0.26
C ILE A 107 -5.01 -9.54 0.82
N LEU A 108 -5.73 -9.51 1.93
CA LEU A 108 -5.56 -10.47 3.01
C LEU A 108 -5.93 -11.89 2.59
N GLU A 109 -7.01 -12.08 1.83
CA GLU A 109 -7.38 -13.39 1.27
C GLU A 109 -6.24 -14.01 0.44
N GLU A 110 -5.59 -13.20 -0.40
CA GLU A 110 -4.44 -13.64 -1.21
C GLU A 110 -3.20 -13.92 -0.35
N LEU A 111 -2.90 -13.05 0.62
CA LEU A 111 -1.72 -13.20 1.48
C LEU A 111 -1.81 -14.38 2.45
N GLU A 112 -3.00 -14.72 2.94
CA GLU A 112 -3.20 -15.85 3.85
C GLU A 112 -3.06 -17.21 3.16
N GLN A 113 -3.28 -17.25 1.85
CA GLN A 113 -3.12 -18.44 1.02
C GLN A 113 -1.73 -18.55 0.38
N ALA A 114 -0.94 -17.47 0.45
CA ALA A 114 0.36 -17.40 -0.20
C ALA A 114 1.40 -18.27 0.51
N ILE A 115 2.04 -19.16 -0.26
CA ILE A 115 3.21 -19.93 0.18
C ILE A 115 4.51 -19.16 -0.16
N GLU A 116 4.47 -18.34 -1.20
CA GLU A 116 5.59 -17.57 -1.73
C GLU A 116 5.29 -16.06 -1.71
N PRO A 117 6.30 -15.18 -1.83
CA PRO A 117 6.09 -13.74 -1.97
C PRO A 117 5.19 -13.41 -3.15
N MET A 118 4.24 -12.51 -2.93
CA MET A 118 3.19 -12.16 -3.89
C MET A 118 3.39 -10.74 -4.41
N LEU A 119 3.07 -10.54 -5.68
CA LEU A 119 2.92 -9.22 -6.28
C LEU A 119 1.42 -8.92 -6.40
N LEU A 120 0.94 -7.99 -5.59
CA LEU A 120 -0.46 -7.57 -5.55
C LEU A 120 -0.60 -6.16 -6.15
N ARG A 121 -1.17 -6.07 -7.35
CA ARG A 121 -1.48 -4.78 -7.99
C ARG A 121 -2.84 -4.27 -7.51
N VAL A 122 -2.84 -3.19 -6.75
CA VAL A 122 -4.06 -2.59 -6.23
C VAL A 122 -4.68 -1.66 -7.27
N MET A 123 -5.96 -1.90 -7.57
CA MET A 123 -6.73 -1.14 -8.53
C MET A 123 -7.37 0.07 -7.85
N ASN A 124 -7.13 1.28 -8.38
CA ASN A 124 -7.72 2.49 -7.81
C ASN A 124 -9.25 2.46 -7.88
N VAL A 125 -9.89 2.96 -6.82
CA VAL A 125 -11.32 3.27 -6.88
C VAL A 125 -11.58 4.38 -7.90
N GLN A 126 -12.77 4.36 -8.50
CA GLN A 126 -13.21 5.42 -9.40
C GLN A 126 -13.25 6.77 -8.66
N ALA A 127 -12.64 7.80 -9.25
CA ALA A 127 -12.43 9.11 -8.63
C ALA A 127 -13.21 10.26 -9.30
N GLY A 128 -13.98 9.97 -10.35
CA GLY A 128 -14.79 10.98 -11.03
C GLY A 128 -15.96 11.45 -10.16
N LYS A 129 -16.42 12.68 -10.39
CA LYS A 129 -17.46 13.29 -9.55
C LYS A 129 -18.74 12.46 -9.55
N GLN A 130 -19.15 11.93 -10.71
CA GLN A 130 -20.43 11.24 -10.88
C GLN A 130 -20.44 9.85 -10.22
N GLU A 131 -19.26 9.25 -10.06
CA GLU A 131 -19.02 7.99 -9.38
C GLU A 131 -18.95 8.15 -7.85
N ARG A 132 -18.78 9.38 -7.36
CA ARG A 132 -18.66 9.67 -5.92
C ARG A 132 -19.89 10.33 -5.31
N VAL A 133 -20.55 11.22 -6.05
CA VAL A 133 -21.68 12.02 -5.55
C VAL A 133 -22.69 12.27 -6.66
N LYS A 134 -23.95 11.92 -6.41
CA LYS A 134 -25.10 12.47 -7.12
C LYS A 134 -25.71 13.59 -6.27
N ALA A 135 -25.99 14.73 -6.89
CA ALA A 135 -26.58 15.88 -6.22
C ALA A 135 -27.92 16.21 -6.87
N SER A 136 -28.95 16.37 -6.05
CA SER A 136 -30.27 16.84 -6.44
C SER A 136 -30.84 17.73 -5.35
N PRO A 137 -31.68 18.73 -5.69
CA PRO A 137 -32.36 19.53 -4.68
C PRO A 137 -33.20 18.63 -3.76
N LEU A 138 -33.12 18.87 -2.44
CA LEU A 138 -34.08 18.30 -1.51
C LEU A 138 -35.41 19.05 -1.74
N ARG A 139 -36.41 18.36 -2.29
CA ARG A 139 -37.75 18.93 -2.46
C ARG A 139 -38.49 18.83 -1.13
N ALA A 140 -39.18 19.90 -0.74
CA ALA A 140 -40.15 19.88 0.35
C ALA A 140 -41.39 19.06 -0.04
#